data_AF-A0A349EN91-F1
#
_entry.id   AF-A0A349EN91-F1
#
_cell.length_a   1.000
_cell.length_b   1.000
_cell.length_c   1.000
_cell.angle_alpha   90.00
_cell.angle_beta   90.00
_cell.angle_gamma   90.00
#
_symmetry.space_group_name_H-M   'P 1'
#
loop_
_entity.id
_entity.type
_entity.pdbx_description
1 polymer ?
#
loop_
_entity_poly.entity_id
_entity_poly.type
_entity_poly.pdbx_seq_one_letter_code
_entity_poly.pdbx_strand_id
1 'polypeptide(L)'
;MYKFIYKIIDRLDRGLSPRDKMVIVAMMLVISVLGIVLAVRYYDYIQKNPDFCSSCHLMEEAHRAWKLSGHSHIVCQDCHQLGLIEQNRLLVKFVFTTDRRTPEPHGLETPWKLCTKCHWDEAAQGSITVNKSIGHARHIFMEKMACLDCHSRTVHAFRPDETACIRCHEGYKIHGIGKEGATCLVCHPFSANQEGFIPDREKCLSCHRKSARAVFSEKAPMARLNCYECHTPHDKCAKPGNKDCLRCHTREVLSRKAVHQKEGRCTGCHKAHIWIGS
;
A
#
# COMPACT_ATOMS: atom_id res chain seq x y z
N MET A 1 -16.98 -52.67 20.31
CA MET A 1 -16.62 -52.39 18.91
C MET A 1 -15.75 -53.50 18.29
N TYR A 2 -14.61 -53.88 18.89
CA TYR A 2 -13.68 -54.90 18.37
C TYR A 2 -14.28 -56.31 18.12
N LYS A 3 -15.04 -56.87 19.09
CA LYS A 3 -15.70 -58.18 18.94
C LYS A 3 -16.77 -58.22 17.83
N PHE A 4 -17.41 -57.09 17.55
CA PHE A 4 -18.46 -56.99 16.53
C PHE A 4 -17.85 -56.97 15.12
N ILE A 5 -16.77 -56.20 14.95
CA ILE A 5 -15.98 -56.15 13.72
C ILE A 5 -15.35 -57.52 13.44
N TYR A 6 -14.76 -58.18 14.46
CA TYR A 6 -14.17 -59.52 14.31
C TYR A 6 -15.20 -60.58 13.89
N LYS A 7 -16.41 -60.54 14.44
CA LYS A 7 -17.49 -61.49 14.11
C LYS A 7 -18.06 -61.26 12.70
N ILE A 8 -18.04 -60.03 12.20
CA ILE A 8 -18.40 -59.70 10.81
C ILE A 8 -17.31 -60.19 9.85
N ILE A 9 -16.04 -59.95 10.18
CA ILE A 9 -14.88 -60.42 9.40
C ILE A 9 -14.86 -61.96 9.33
N ASP A 10 -15.05 -62.66 10.46
CA ASP A 10 -15.10 -64.13 10.54
C ASP A 10 -16.34 -64.74 9.81
N ARG A 11 -17.38 -63.94 9.58
CA ARG A 11 -18.56 -64.35 8.78
C ARG A 11 -18.34 -64.14 7.28
N LEU A 12 -17.64 -63.06 6.92
CA LEU A 12 -17.16 -62.81 5.55
C LEU A 12 -16.11 -63.87 5.14
N ASP A 13 -15.19 -64.22 6.05
CA ASP A 13 -14.04 -65.07 5.74
C ASP A 13 -14.40 -66.55 5.50
N ARG A 14 -15.48 -67.04 6.13
CA ARG A 14 -15.98 -68.42 5.99
C ARG A 14 -16.95 -68.63 4.83
N GLY A 15 -17.51 -67.57 4.26
CA GLY A 15 -18.55 -67.65 3.21
C GLY A 15 -18.12 -67.20 1.81
N LEU A 16 -16.96 -66.56 1.68
CA LEU A 16 -16.48 -65.98 0.41
C LEU A 16 -15.36 -66.83 -0.19
N SER A 17 -15.41 -67.08 -1.50
CA SER A 17 -14.33 -67.76 -2.20
C SER A 17 -13.07 -66.88 -2.24
N PRO A 18 -11.86 -67.44 -2.46
CA PRO A 18 -10.64 -66.65 -2.59
C PRO A 18 -10.73 -65.57 -3.67
N ARG A 19 -11.52 -65.81 -4.74
CA ARG A 19 -11.79 -64.84 -5.80
C ARG A 19 -12.62 -63.66 -5.29
N ASP A 20 -13.66 -63.92 -4.50
CA ASP A 20 -14.53 -62.87 -3.97
C ASP A 20 -13.79 -61.98 -2.96
N LYS A 21 -12.91 -62.56 -2.13
CA LYS A 21 -12.03 -61.78 -1.23
C LYS A 21 -11.11 -60.84 -2.03
N MET A 22 -10.55 -61.32 -3.14
CA MET A 22 -9.70 -60.53 -4.03
C MET A 22 -10.48 -59.40 -4.71
N VAL A 23 -11.72 -59.66 -5.15
CA VAL A 23 -12.62 -58.64 -5.72
C VAL A 23 -13.00 -57.58 -4.68
N ILE A 24 -13.31 -57.97 -3.45
CA ILE A 24 -13.66 -57.02 -2.38
C ILE A 24 -12.46 -56.14 -2.01
N VAL A 25 -11.26 -56.72 -1.88
CA VAL A 25 -10.04 -55.95 -1.62
C VAL A 25 -9.73 -55.00 -2.77
N ALA A 26 -9.86 -55.46 -4.02
CA ALA A 26 -9.69 -54.60 -5.19
C ALA A 26 -10.71 -53.45 -5.22
N MET A 27 -11.97 -53.72 -4.90
CA MET A 27 -13.03 -52.71 -4.82
C MET A 27 -12.78 -51.70 -3.70
N MET A 28 -12.37 -52.15 -2.51
CA MET A 28 -11.99 -51.26 -1.41
C MET A 28 -10.79 -50.38 -1.77
N LEU A 29 -9.81 -50.94 -2.49
CA LEU A 29 -8.67 -50.18 -2.98
C LEU A 29 -9.11 -49.13 -4.00
N VAL A 30 -9.95 -49.48 -4.97
CA VAL A 30 -10.51 -48.54 -5.94
C VAL A 30 -11.31 -47.42 -5.27
N ILE A 31 -12.17 -47.75 -4.30
CA ILE A 31 -12.94 -46.76 -3.53
C ILE A 31 -12.01 -45.84 -2.73
N SER A 32 -10.97 -46.40 -2.10
CA SER A 32 -10.01 -45.62 -1.32
C SER A 32 -9.22 -44.66 -2.21
N VAL A 33 -8.73 -45.14 -3.37
CA VAL A 33 -8.04 -44.31 -4.35
C VAL A 33 -8.96 -43.21 -4.89
N LEU A 34 -10.20 -43.55 -5.25
CA LEU A 34 -11.19 -42.57 -5.70
C LEU A 34 -11.48 -41.53 -4.61
N GLY A 35 -11.65 -41.97 -3.37
CA GLY A 35 -11.88 -41.09 -2.21
C GLY A 35 -10.72 -40.12 -2.00
N ILE A 36 -9.47 -40.60 -2.09
CA ILE A 36 -8.27 -39.75 -1.99
C ILE A 36 -8.23 -38.74 -3.14
N VAL A 37 -8.47 -39.18 -4.38
CA VAL A 37 -8.48 -38.28 -5.56
C VAL A 37 -9.53 -37.18 -5.40
N LEU A 38 -10.74 -37.53 -4.98
CA LEU A 38 -11.80 -36.56 -4.73
C LEU A 38 -11.45 -35.61 -3.59
N ALA A 39 -10.89 -36.11 -2.49
CA ALA A 39 -10.47 -35.29 -1.35
C ALA A 39 -9.39 -34.28 -1.75
N VAL A 40 -8.37 -34.70 -2.52
CA VAL A 40 -7.32 -33.81 -3.01
C VAL A 40 -7.89 -32.74 -3.95
N ARG A 41 -8.77 -33.13 -4.89
CA ARG A 41 -9.40 -32.18 -5.82
C ARG A 41 -10.28 -31.17 -5.09
N TYR A 42 -11.03 -31.61 -4.09
CA TYR A 42 -11.87 -30.74 -3.29
C TYR A 42 -11.03 -29.80 -2.41
N TYR A 43 -9.95 -30.31 -1.81
CA TYR A 43 -8.99 -29.51 -1.05
C TYR A 43 -8.35 -28.43 -1.93
N ASP A 44 -7.89 -28.78 -3.14
CA ASP A 44 -7.33 -27.82 -4.09
C ASP A 44 -8.37 -26.76 -4.52
N TYR A 45 -9.62 -27.16 -4.75
CA TYR A 45 -10.70 -26.22 -5.07
C TYR A 45 -10.93 -25.21 -3.93
N ILE A 46 -11.00 -25.69 -2.69
CA ILE A 46 -11.18 -24.82 -1.51
C ILE A 46 -9.98 -23.88 -1.33
N GLN A 47 -8.76 -24.37 -1.50
CA GLN A 47 -7.54 -23.65 -1.10
C GLN A 47 -6.93 -22.78 -2.19
N LYS A 48 -7.25 -23.03 -3.47
CA LYS A 48 -6.57 -22.37 -4.60
C LYS A 48 -7.52 -21.70 -5.58
N ASN A 49 -8.80 -22.10 -5.59
CA ASN A 49 -9.75 -21.56 -6.56
C ASN A 49 -10.52 -20.37 -5.94
N PRO A 50 -10.43 -19.16 -6.53
CA PRO A 50 -11.17 -17.98 -6.04
C PRO A 50 -12.70 -18.15 -6.13
N ASP A 51 -13.20 -19.04 -6.99
CA ASP A 51 -14.63 -19.33 -7.13
C ASP A 51 -15.24 -19.92 -5.86
N PHE A 52 -14.45 -20.68 -5.08
CA PHE A 52 -14.91 -21.17 -3.78
C PHE A 52 -15.21 -20.01 -2.84
N CYS A 53 -14.30 -19.02 -2.79
CA CYS A 53 -14.45 -17.86 -1.92
C CYS A 53 -15.64 -17.01 -2.36
N SER A 54 -15.81 -16.77 -3.67
CA SER A 54 -16.92 -15.97 -4.22
C SER A 54 -18.29 -16.65 -4.10
N SER A 55 -18.34 -17.97 -3.87
CA SER A 55 -19.59 -18.68 -3.53
C SER A 55 -20.20 -18.24 -2.20
N CYS A 56 -19.40 -17.63 -1.31
CA CYS A 56 -19.90 -17.00 -0.10
C CYS A 56 -20.40 -15.58 -0.42
N HIS A 57 -21.67 -15.28 -0.13
CA HIS A 57 -22.28 -13.97 -0.41
C HIS A 57 -21.53 -12.77 0.20
N LEU A 58 -20.83 -12.97 1.33
CA LEU A 58 -20.02 -11.93 1.97
C LEU A 58 -18.77 -11.55 1.18
N MET A 59 -18.32 -12.40 0.26
CA MET A 59 -17.06 -12.25 -0.47
C MET A 59 -17.24 -11.65 -1.86
N GLU A 60 -18.46 -11.40 -2.32
CA GLU A 60 -18.71 -10.96 -3.70
C GLU A 60 -18.00 -9.63 -4.02
N GLU A 61 -18.09 -8.64 -3.13
CA GLU A 61 -17.45 -7.35 -3.31
C GLU A 61 -15.91 -7.46 -3.25
N ALA A 62 -15.39 -8.21 -2.27
CA ALA A 62 -13.96 -8.45 -2.12
C ALA A 62 -13.37 -9.19 -3.33
N HIS A 63 -14.07 -10.19 -3.84
CA HIS A 63 -13.69 -10.93 -5.05
C HIS A 63 -13.70 -10.03 -6.29
N ARG A 64 -14.70 -9.15 -6.42
CA ARG A 64 -14.75 -8.16 -7.51
C ARG A 64 -13.56 -7.20 -7.45
N ALA A 65 -13.24 -6.68 -6.26
CA ALA A 65 -12.10 -5.80 -6.05
C ALA A 65 -10.77 -6.51 -6.35
N TRP A 66 -10.59 -7.75 -5.88
CA TRP A 66 -9.44 -8.61 -6.19
C TRP A 66 -9.30 -8.81 -7.71
N LYS A 67 -10.38 -9.15 -8.42
CA LYS A 67 -10.39 -9.38 -9.88
C LYS A 67 -9.98 -8.13 -10.67
N LEU A 68 -10.31 -6.95 -10.18
CA LEU A 68 -9.94 -5.66 -10.77
C LEU A 68 -8.54 -5.17 -10.35
N SER A 69 -7.94 -5.80 -9.34
CA SER A 69 -6.63 -5.44 -8.82
C SER A 69 -5.49 -6.05 -9.63
N GLY A 70 -4.27 -5.55 -9.40
CA GLY A 70 -3.04 -6.17 -9.93
C GLY A 70 -2.72 -7.54 -9.32
N HIS A 71 -3.46 -7.99 -8.29
CA HIS A 71 -3.28 -9.27 -7.61
C HIS A 71 -4.29 -10.34 -8.04
N SER A 72 -5.05 -10.11 -9.12
CA SER A 72 -6.04 -11.06 -9.65
C SER A 72 -5.50 -12.43 -10.10
N HIS A 73 -4.19 -12.62 -10.07
CA HIS A 73 -3.50 -13.88 -10.35
C HIS A 73 -2.96 -14.58 -9.07
N ILE A 74 -3.09 -13.93 -7.91
CA ILE A 74 -2.64 -14.44 -6.61
C ILE A 74 -3.81 -15.14 -5.93
N VAL A 75 -3.55 -16.30 -5.32
CA VAL A 75 -4.55 -17.08 -4.60
C VAL A 75 -4.96 -16.35 -3.32
N CYS A 76 -6.26 -16.33 -2.99
CA CYS A 76 -6.78 -15.60 -1.83
C CYS A 76 -6.07 -15.99 -0.52
N GLN A 77 -5.79 -17.29 -0.36
CA GLN A 77 -5.15 -17.91 0.80
C GLN A 77 -3.66 -17.62 0.93
N ASP A 78 -2.99 -17.14 -0.13
CA ASP A 78 -1.61 -16.65 -0.03
C ASP A 78 -1.54 -15.42 0.89
N CYS A 79 -2.65 -14.67 0.97
CA CYS A 79 -2.84 -13.55 1.89
C CYS A 79 -3.73 -13.91 3.10
N HIS A 80 -4.88 -14.56 2.87
CA HIS A 80 -5.83 -14.96 3.91
C HIS A 80 -5.48 -16.33 4.49
N GLN A 81 -4.38 -16.38 5.23
CA GLN A 81 -3.95 -17.62 5.87
C GLN A 81 -4.81 -17.96 7.08
N LEU A 82 -5.24 -19.22 7.15
CA LEU A 82 -5.99 -19.81 8.24
C LEU A 82 -5.25 -21.05 8.73
N GLY A 83 -5.18 -21.25 10.05
CA GLY A 83 -4.70 -22.51 10.62
C GLY A 83 -5.70 -23.65 10.37
N LEU A 84 -5.23 -24.88 10.54
CA LEU A 84 -6.03 -26.09 10.31
C LEU A 84 -7.29 -26.14 11.22
N ILE A 85 -7.18 -25.64 12.44
CA ILE A 85 -8.28 -25.63 13.41
C ILE A 85 -9.35 -24.63 12.95
N GLU A 86 -8.93 -23.44 12.53
CA GLU A 86 -9.81 -22.38 12.04
C GLU A 86 -10.52 -22.80 10.75
N GLN A 87 -9.80 -23.43 9.81
CA GLN A 87 -10.39 -23.96 8.58
C GLN A 87 -11.48 -25.00 8.88
N ASN A 88 -11.22 -25.95 9.77
CA ASN A 88 -12.20 -26.97 10.15
C ASN A 88 -13.41 -26.37 10.91
N ARG A 89 -13.17 -25.37 11.77
CA ARG A 89 -14.27 -24.66 12.45
C ARG A 89 -15.17 -23.95 11.45
N LEU A 90 -14.61 -23.30 10.44
CA LEU A 90 -15.38 -22.64 9.37
C LEU A 90 -16.15 -23.65 8.54
N LEU A 91 -15.54 -24.79 8.18
CA LEU A 91 -16.20 -25.86 7.44
C LEU A 91 -17.40 -26.42 8.22
N VAL A 92 -17.23 -26.73 9.51
CA VAL A 92 -18.32 -27.20 10.37
C VAL A 92 -19.44 -26.16 10.44
N LYS A 93 -19.11 -24.88 10.64
CA LYS A 93 -20.13 -23.81 10.66
C LYS A 93 -20.84 -23.66 9.31
N PHE A 94 -20.14 -23.77 8.19
CA PHE A 94 -20.73 -23.69 6.86
C PHE A 94 -21.73 -24.82 6.60
N VAL A 95 -21.42 -26.04 7.04
CA VAL A 95 -22.26 -27.23 6.84
C VAL A 95 -23.44 -27.27 7.81
N PHE A 96 -23.22 -26.91 9.08
CA PHE A 96 -24.20 -27.15 10.15
C PHE A 96 -24.98 -25.89 10.59
N THR A 97 -24.58 -24.68 10.19
CA THR A 97 -25.25 -23.44 10.60
C THR A 97 -26.10 -22.86 9.47
N THR A 98 -27.38 -22.60 9.76
CA THR A 98 -28.34 -21.97 8.84
C THR A 98 -28.44 -20.45 9.01
N ASP A 99 -28.03 -19.91 10.15
CA ASP A 99 -27.92 -18.46 10.37
C ASP A 99 -26.61 -17.92 9.79
N ARG A 100 -26.73 -17.14 8.71
CA ARG A 100 -25.60 -16.58 7.94
C ARG A 100 -25.46 -15.06 8.10
N ARG A 101 -26.10 -14.48 9.12
CA ARG A 101 -26.15 -13.02 9.29
C ARG A 101 -24.87 -12.42 9.89
N THR A 102 -24.08 -13.22 10.61
CA THR A 102 -22.83 -12.77 11.24
C THR A 102 -21.62 -13.37 10.53
N PRO A 103 -20.74 -12.54 9.95
CA PRO A 103 -19.48 -13.03 9.39
C PRO A 103 -18.62 -13.63 10.50
N GLU A 104 -18.22 -14.89 10.38
CA GLU A 104 -17.10 -15.39 11.19
C GLU A 104 -15.82 -14.67 10.71
N PRO A 105 -15.01 -14.12 11.63
CA PRO A 105 -13.69 -13.63 11.27
C PRO A 105 -12.86 -14.76 10.65
N HIS A 106 -12.35 -14.57 9.44
CA HIS A 106 -11.47 -15.54 8.78
C HIS A 106 -10.41 -14.84 7.91
N GLY A 107 -9.19 -15.35 8.00
CA GLY A 107 -7.96 -14.71 7.54
C GLY A 107 -7.25 -14.01 8.70
N LEU A 108 -6.11 -14.56 9.13
CA LEU A 108 -5.22 -13.84 10.05
C LEU A 108 -4.57 -12.70 9.28
N GLU A 109 -5.11 -11.49 9.44
CA GLU A 109 -4.46 -10.31 8.89
C GLU A 109 -3.22 -9.96 9.72
N THR A 110 -2.05 -10.40 9.24
CA THR A 110 -0.81 -9.62 9.40
C THR A 110 -0.35 -9.15 8.02
N PRO A 111 -1.05 -8.18 7.40
CA PRO A 111 -0.92 -7.93 5.97
C PRO A 111 0.48 -7.46 5.60
N TRP A 112 1.13 -6.69 6.47
CA TRP A 112 2.45 -6.10 6.19
C TRP A 112 3.54 -7.15 5.88
N LYS A 113 3.65 -8.23 6.67
CA LYS A 113 4.65 -9.30 6.44
C LYS A 113 4.42 -10.05 5.13
N LEU A 114 3.15 -10.15 4.73
CA LEU A 114 2.76 -10.84 3.49
C LEU A 114 3.06 -9.96 2.29
N CYS A 115 2.76 -8.65 2.35
CA CYS A 115 3.11 -7.69 1.30
C CYS A 115 4.61 -7.72 0.98
N THR A 116 5.46 -7.77 2.01
CA THR A 116 6.92 -7.76 1.86
C THR A 116 7.49 -9.06 1.29
N LYS A 117 6.72 -10.16 1.18
CA LYS A 117 7.21 -11.36 0.48
C LYS A 117 7.42 -11.10 -1.01
N CYS A 118 6.64 -10.17 -1.60
CA CYS A 118 6.68 -9.88 -3.04
C CYS A 118 7.10 -8.44 -3.37
N HIS A 119 6.80 -7.44 -2.53
CA HIS A 119 7.07 -6.00 -2.83
C HIS A 119 8.39 -5.45 -2.28
N TRP A 120 9.30 -6.33 -1.82
CA TRP A 120 10.53 -5.90 -1.13
C TRP A 120 11.66 -5.47 -2.08
N ASP A 121 12.17 -6.38 -2.93
CA ASP A 121 13.41 -6.13 -3.68
C ASP A 121 13.24 -6.03 -5.20
N GLU A 122 12.48 -6.93 -5.82
CA GLU A 122 12.48 -7.10 -7.28
C GLU A 122 11.06 -7.10 -7.85
N ALA A 123 10.71 -5.93 -8.39
CA ALA A 123 9.54 -5.72 -9.20
C ALA A 123 9.70 -6.34 -10.59
N ALA A 124 9.72 -7.67 -10.67
CA ALA A 124 9.92 -8.40 -11.92
C ALA A 124 8.86 -8.10 -13.00
N GLN A 125 7.76 -7.40 -12.66
CA GLN A 125 6.65 -7.10 -13.55
C GLN A 125 6.10 -5.67 -13.37
N GLY A 126 6.96 -4.71 -12.98
CA GLY A 126 6.52 -3.31 -12.80
C GLY A 126 5.76 -3.04 -11.49
N SER A 127 5.97 -3.86 -10.46
CA SER A 127 5.52 -3.55 -9.10
C SER A 127 6.34 -2.43 -8.45
N ILE A 128 5.84 -1.86 -7.36
CA ILE A 128 6.47 -0.75 -6.65
C ILE A 128 7.50 -1.33 -5.68
N THR A 129 8.77 -0.89 -5.77
CA THR A 129 9.79 -1.25 -4.78
C THR A 129 9.60 -0.42 -3.51
N VAL A 130 9.25 -1.07 -2.41
CA VAL A 130 8.91 -0.39 -1.14
C VAL A 130 10.17 0.13 -0.45
N ASN A 131 11.28 -0.61 -0.50
CA ASN A 131 12.52 -0.29 0.21
C ASN A 131 13.34 0.86 -0.39
N LYS A 132 13.04 1.31 -1.62
CA LYS A 132 13.78 2.39 -2.31
C LYS A 132 13.20 3.79 -2.10
N SER A 133 12.07 3.92 -1.40
CA SER A 133 11.50 5.23 -1.10
C SER A 133 12.09 5.80 0.19
N ILE A 134 12.56 7.05 0.17
CA ILE A 134 12.95 7.80 1.37
C ILE A 134 11.78 7.92 2.36
N GLY A 135 10.56 8.11 1.83
CA GLY A 135 9.33 8.14 2.61
C GLY A 135 9.11 6.83 3.37
N HIS A 136 9.14 5.68 2.69
CA HIS A 136 9.03 4.39 3.37
C HIS A 136 10.21 4.13 4.31
N ALA A 137 11.45 4.49 3.92
CA ALA A 137 12.64 4.36 4.78
C ALA A 137 12.42 4.98 6.16
N ARG A 138 11.92 6.22 6.21
CA ARG A 138 11.62 6.86 7.49
C ARG A 138 10.46 6.18 8.21
N HIS A 139 9.34 6.02 7.53
CA HIS A 139 8.06 5.66 8.17
C HIS A 139 7.95 4.17 8.54
N ILE A 140 8.35 3.27 7.65
CA ILE A 140 8.23 1.82 7.85
C ILE A 140 9.44 1.26 8.60
N PHE A 141 10.65 1.71 8.29
CA PHE A 141 11.86 1.10 8.84
C PHE A 141 12.33 1.78 10.13
N MET A 142 12.38 3.12 10.15
CA MET A 142 12.82 3.83 11.34
C MET A 142 11.72 3.92 12.39
N GLU A 143 10.51 4.33 11.98
CA GLU A 143 9.37 4.52 12.89
C GLU A 143 8.52 3.24 13.07
N LYS A 144 8.84 2.15 12.36
CA LYS A 144 8.17 0.83 12.48
C LYS A 144 6.65 0.86 12.27
N MET A 145 6.17 1.74 11.41
CA MET A 145 4.74 1.81 11.08
C MET A 145 4.31 0.65 10.18
N ALA A 146 3.04 0.26 10.27
CA ALA A 146 2.44 -0.76 9.41
C ALA A 146 1.98 -0.15 8.08
N CYS A 147 1.94 -0.97 7.02
CA CYS A 147 1.48 -0.51 5.70
C CYS A 147 0.06 0.06 5.74
N LEU A 148 -0.82 -0.52 6.55
CA LEU A 148 -2.22 -0.09 6.74
C LEU A 148 -2.37 1.20 7.57
N ASP A 149 -1.28 1.71 8.15
CA ASP A 149 -1.27 3.03 8.79
C ASP A 149 -1.17 4.15 7.76
N CYS A 150 -0.91 3.83 6.49
CA CYS A 150 -0.89 4.82 5.41
C CYS A 150 -1.72 4.38 4.20
N HIS A 151 -1.84 3.09 3.94
CA HIS A 151 -2.69 2.58 2.87
C HIS A 151 -4.10 2.26 3.38
N SER A 152 -5.07 2.30 2.48
CA SER A 152 -6.45 1.92 2.76
C SER A 152 -6.51 0.61 3.54
N ARG A 153 -7.42 0.55 4.53
CA ARG A 153 -7.66 -0.68 5.30
C ARG A 153 -8.30 -1.79 4.48
N THR A 154 -8.63 -1.52 3.22
CA THR A 154 -9.13 -2.48 2.25
C THR A 154 -7.99 -2.88 1.32
N VAL A 155 -7.35 -4.03 1.60
CA VAL A 155 -6.20 -4.54 0.83
C VAL A 155 -6.48 -4.77 -0.65
N HIS A 156 -7.74 -5.02 -1.03
CA HIS A 156 -8.16 -5.17 -2.43
C HIS A 156 -8.26 -3.84 -3.20
N ALA A 157 -8.04 -2.70 -2.52
CA ALA A 157 -7.96 -1.37 -3.10
C ALA A 157 -6.79 -0.59 -2.46
N PHE A 158 -5.59 -1.19 -2.50
CA PHE A 158 -4.38 -0.72 -1.82
C PHE A 158 -3.87 0.62 -2.39
N ARG A 159 -4.45 1.71 -1.92
CA ARG A 159 -4.07 3.09 -2.25
C ARG A 159 -3.65 3.81 -0.98
N PRO A 160 -2.67 4.73 -1.04
CA PRO A 160 -2.39 5.57 0.10
C PRO A 160 -3.65 6.38 0.44
N ASP A 161 -4.01 6.35 1.72
CA ASP A 161 -4.98 7.27 2.30
C ASP A 161 -4.31 8.64 2.39
N GLU A 162 -4.79 9.58 1.58
CA GLU A 162 -4.25 10.94 1.49
C GLU A 162 -4.38 11.70 2.81
N THR A 163 -5.28 11.28 3.70
CA THR A 163 -5.46 11.83 5.04
C THR A 163 -4.60 11.15 6.10
N ALA A 164 -3.90 10.05 5.76
CA ALA A 164 -3.08 9.34 6.73
C ALA A 164 -1.97 10.20 7.32
N CYS A 165 -1.37 11.08 6.49
CA CYS A 165 -0.26 11.93 6.88
C CYS A 165 -0.64 12.90 8.01
N ILE A 166 -1.84 13.50 7.94
CA ILE A 166 -2.26 14.54 8.89
C ILE A 166 -2.61 13.98 10.27
N ARG A 167 -2.75 12.66 10.43
CA ARG A 167 -2.94 12.01 11.74
C ARG A 167 -1.72 12.16 12.65
N CYS A 168 -0.55 12.43 12.08
CA CYS A 168 0.69 12.69 12.83
C CYS A 168 1.29 14.06 12.48
N HIS A 169 1.04 14.57 11.27
CA HIS A 169 1.51 15.87 10.79
C HIS A 169 0.44 16.97 10.84
N GLU A 170 -0.29 17.08 11.96
CA GLU A 170 -1.48 17.95 12.12
C GLU A 170 -1.24 19.44 11.78
N GLY A 171 -0.02 19.94 11.98
CA GLY A 171 0.35 21.33 11.73
C GLY A 171 0.72 21.66 10.27
N TYR A 172 0.90 20.65 9.41
CA TYR A 172 1.37 20.86 8.05
C TYR A 172 0.20 21.07 7.09
N LYS A 173 0.14 22.25 6.47
CA LYS A 173 -0.90 22.60 5.49
C LYS A 173 -0.26 23.22 4.25
N ILE A 174 -0.78 22.87 3.08
CA ILE A 174 -0.41 23.53 1.82
C ILE A 174 -1.48 24.56 1.43
N HIS A 175 -1.11 25.53 0.60
CA HIS A 175 -1.96 26.66 0.26
C HIS A 175 -2.68 26.53 -1.10
N GLY A 176 -3.75 27.33 -1.26
CA GLY A 176 -4.32 27.76 -2.54
C GLY A 176 -5.08 26.67 -3.30
N ILE A 177 -6.41 26.59 -3.21
CA ILE A 177 -7.37 27.39 -4.00
C ILE A 177 -7.07 27.32 -5.50
N GLY A 178 -7.83 26.47 -6.21
CA GLY A 178 -7.86 26.34 -7.67
C GLY A 178 -8.13 24.93 -8.18
N LYS A 179 -7.78 23.91 -7.39
CA LYS A 179 -8.23 22.52 -7.56
C LYS A 179 -8.41 21.90 -6.18
N GLU A 180 -9.59 21.39 -5.91
CA GLU A 180 -9.75 20.31 -4.93
C GLU A 180 -8.71 19.23 -5.27
N GLY A 181 -7.86 18.80 -4.33
CA GLY A 181 -7.04 17.58 -4.50
C GLY A 181 -5.52 17.70 -4.64
N ALA A 182 -4.87 18.76 -4.12
CA ALA A 182 -3.41 18.67 -3.89
C ALA A 182 -3.14 17.91 -2.59
N THR A 183 -2.42 16.80 -2.68
CA THR A 183 -2.11 15.90 -1.55
C THR A 183 -0.64 16.04 -1.17
N CYS A 184 -0.26 15.62 0.04
CA CYS A 184 1.14 15.63 0.49
C CYS A 184 2.05 14.89 -0.50
N LEU A 185 1.53 13.82 -1.12
CA LEU A 185 2.23 12.95 -2.05
C LEU A 185 2.55 13.61 -3.40
N VAL A 186 1.87 14.72 -3.74
CA VAL A 186 2.21 15.48 -4.94
C VAL A 186 3.63 16.01 -4.83
N CYS A 187 4.01 16.54 -3.66
CA CYS A 187 5.34 17.10 -3.40
C CYS A 187 6.29 16.06 -2.80
N HIS A 188 5.79 15.22 -1.89
CA HIS A 188 6.56 14.20 -1.18
C HIS A 188 6.14 12.79 -1.65
N PRO A 189 6.48 12.38 -2.89
CA PRO A 189 6.11 11.07 -3.38
C PRO A 189 6.80 9.97 -2.56
N PHE A 190 6.22 8.77 -2.52
CA PHE A 190 6.87 7.61 -1.92
C PHE A 190 7.36 6.70 -3.04
N SER A 191 8.30 7.21 -3.85
CA SER A 191 8.80 6.53 -5.06
C SER A 191 10.30 6.21 -4.99
N ALA A 192 10.74 5.24 -5.79
CA ALA A 192 12.13 4.80 -5.86
C ALA A 192 13.06 5.81 -6.55
N ASN A 193 12.53 6.69 -7.39
CA ASN A 193 13.30 7.63 -8.21
C ASN A 193 13.46 9.01 -7.56
N GLN A 194 13.36 9.08 -6.23
CA GLN A 194 13.42 10.34 -5.50
C GLN A 194 14.80 10.53 -4.87
N GLU A 195 15.52 11.57 -5.29
CA GLU A 195 16.84 11.89 -4.77
C GLU A 195 16.80 12.62 -3.41
N GLY A 196 15.66 13.24 -3.04
CA GLY A 196 15.51 13.94 -1.76
C GLY A 196 14.06 14.14 -1.35
N PHE A 197 13.80 14.19 -0.03
CA PHE A 197 12.44 14.36 0.50
C PHE A 197 11.87 15.76 0.25
N ILE A 198 12.71 16.80 0.32
CA ILE A 198 12.30 18.18 0.05
C ILE A 198 12.25 18.39 -1.48
N PRO A 199 11.13 18.87 -2.03
CA PRO A 199 11.00 19.09 -3.47
C PRO A 199 12.04 20.06 -4.01
N ASP A 200 12.61 19.74 -5.16
CA ASP A 200 13.48 20.64 -5.89
C ASP A 200 12.70 21.75 -6.63
N ARG A 201 13.45 22.65 -7.29
CA ARG A 201 12.90 23.73 -8.12
C ARG A 201 11.95 23.20 -9.19
N GLU A 202 12.32 22.15 -9.92
CA GLU A 202 11.52 21.64 -11.04
C GLU A 202 10.19 21.07 -10.58
N LYS A 203 10.17 20.40 -9.42
CA LYS A 203 8.95 19.90 -8.81
C LYS A 203 7.99 21.03 -8.42
N CYS A 204 8.50 22.17 -7.98
CA CYS A 204 7.66 23.36 -7.75
C CYS A 204 7.14 23.92 -9.08
N LEU A 205 8.02 24.00 -10.09
CA LEU A 205 7.69 24.57 -11.39
C LEU A 205 6.74 23.69 -12.21
N SER A 206 6.59 22.39 -11.91
CA SER A 206 5.60 21.53 -12.58
C SER A 206 4.18 22.10 -12.51
N CYS A 207 3.88 22.89 -11.47
CA CYS A 207 2.63 23.63 -11.34
C CYS A 207 2.83 25.16 -11.43
N HIS A 208 3.94 25.71 -10.91
CA HIS A 208 4.13 27.16 -10.80
C HIS A 208 4.75 27.83 -12.04
N ARG A 209 5.25 27.07 -13.04
CA ARG A 209 5.95 27.64 -14.22
C ARG A 209 5.13 28.66 -15.00
N LYS A 210 3.80 28.52 -15.04
CA LYS A 210 2.88 29.45 -15.72
C LYS A 210 2.07 30.32 -14.75
N SER A 211 2.60 30.60 -13.56
CA SER A 211 1.89 31.44 -12.59
C SER A 211 1.61 32.83 -13.17
N ALA A 212 0.35 33.26 -13.14
CA ALA A 212 -0.04 34.62 -13.54
C ALA A 212 0.62 35.72 -12.68
N ARG A 213 1.19 35.36 -11.52
CA ARG A 213 1.73 36.30 -10.52
C ARG A 213 3.26 36.41 -10.55
N ALA A 214 3.97 35.54 -11.26
CA ALA A 214 5.43 35.50 -11.26
C ALA A 214 5.99 34.97 -12.57
N VAL A 215 7.08 35.57 -13.03
CA VAL A 215 7.86 35.11 -14.18
C VAL A 215 9.17 34.53 -13.67
N PHE A 216 9.49 33.31 -14.06
CA PHE A 216 10.72 32.62 -13.70
C PHE A 216 11.67 32.63 -14.89
N SER A 217 12.61 33.58 -14.90
CA SER A 217 13.63 33.68 -15.95
C SER A 217 14.85 32.84 -15.59
N GLU A 218 15.33 32.02 -16.53
CA GLU A 218 16.58 31.26 -16.39
C GLU A 218 17.82 32.16 -16.31
N LYS A 219 17.70 33.43 -16.70
CA LYS A 219 18.78 34.43 -16.61
C LYS A 219 18.81 35.16 -15.27
N ALA A 220 17.79 35.01 -14.43
CA ALA A 220 17.76 35.68 -13.14
C ALA A 220 18.81 35.06 -12.19
N PRO A 221 19.46 35.84 -11.30
CA PRO A 221 20.40 35.29 -10.31
C PRO A 221 19.81 34.16 -9.46
N MET A 222 18.50 34.21 -9.22
CA MET A 222 17.75 33.23 -8.42
C MET A 222 17.43 31.93 -9.19
N ALA A 223 17.72 31.84 -10.48
CA ALA A 223 17.39 30.64 -11.30
C ALA A 223 18.11 29.37 -10.81
N ARG A 224 19.25 29.53 -10.14
CA ARG A 224 20.06 28.43 -9.59
C ARG A 224 19.69 28.04 -8.16
N LEU A 225 18.72 28.72 -7.54
CA LEU A 225 18.29 28.45 -6.18
C LEU A 225 17.03 27.57 -6.19
N ASN A 226 16.89 26.74 -5.17
CA ASN A 226 15.63 26.05 -4.92
C ASN A 226 14.60 26.99 -4.30
N CYS A 227 13.33 26.76 -4.58
CA CYS A 227 12.24 27.60 -4.08
C CYS A 227 12.20 27.65 -2.55
N TYR A 228 12.51 26.53 -1.87
CA TYR A 228 12.49 26.40 -0.42
C TYR A 228 13.60 27.21 0.30
N GLU A 229 14.58 27.74 -0.42
CA GLU A 229 15.60 28.64 0.14
C GLU A 229 14.97 29.93 0.69
N CYS A 230 13.87 30.36 0.08
CA CYS A 230 13.15 31.57 0.45
C CYS A 230 11.69 31.31 0.85
N HIS A 231 11.05 30.29 0.27
CA HIS A 231 9.65 29.97 0.53
C HIS A 231 9.50 28.86 1.56
N THR A 232 8.48 29.00 2.42
CA THR A 232 8.03 27.96 3.35
C THR A 232 6.63 27.47 2.95
N PRO A 233 6.52 26.42 2.10
CA PRO A 233 5.23 25.99 1.54
C PRO A 233 4.19 25.56 2.57
N HIS A 234 4.64 25.12 3.75
CA HIS A 234 3.78 24.66 4.84
C HIS A 234 3.30 25.77 5.78
N ASP A 235 3.83 26.99 5.65
CA ASP A 235 3.53 28.13 6.52
C ASP A 235 2.68 29.19 5.76
N LYS A 236 1.49 28.77 5.31
CA LYS A 236 0.46 29.64 4.70
C LYS A 236 0.96 30.63 3.61
N CYS A 237 1.94 30.25 2.79
CA CYS A 237 2.61 31.16 1.84
C CYS A 237 3.20 32.43 2.50
N ALA A 238 3.91 32.31 3.62
CA ALA A 238 4.69 33.46 4.09
C ALA A 238 5.51 34.01 2.93
N LYS A 239 5.21 35.25 2.50
CA LYS A 239 5.99 35.92 1.46
C LYS A 239 7.40 36.10 2.02
N PRO A 240 8.45 35.84 1.23
CA PRO A 240 9.82 36.06 1.70
C PRO A 240 9.97 37.48 2.24
N GLY A 241 10.47 37.58 3.46
CA GLY A 241 10.80 38.83 4.13
C GLY A 241 12.27 39.18 3.98
N ASN A 242 12.67 40.32 4.53
CA ASN A 242 14.05 40.78 4.48
C ASN A 242 15.03 39.74 5.07
N LYS A 243 14.63 39.03 6.14
CA LYS A 243 15.44 37.99 6.78
C LYS A 243 15.87 36.89 5.82
N ASP A 244 15.02 36.55 4.85
CA ASP A 244 15.28 35.46 3.90
C ASP A 244 16.36 35.89 2.89
N CYS A 245 16.36 37.17 2.49
CA CYS A 245 17.40 37.76 1.65
C CYS A 245 18.75 37.85 2.38
N LEU A 246 18.71 38.21 3.67
CA LEU A 246 19.92 38.40 4.49
C LEU A 246 20.68 37.10 4.79
N ARG A 247 20.11 35.91 4.49
CA ARG A 247 20.81 34.62 4.58
C ARG A 247 22.03 34.56 3.66
N CYS A 248 21.95 35.21 2.50
CA CYS A 248 23.03 35.26 1.51
C CYS A 248 23.57 36.70 1.32
N HIS A 249 22.72 37.72 1.48
CA HIS A 249 23.11 39.13 1.36
C HIS A 249 23.36 39.74 2.72
N THR A 250 24.55 39.55 3.28
CA THR A 250 24.87 40.06 4.62
C THR A 250 24.80 41.59 4.66
N ARG A 251 24.44 42.14 5.83
CA ARG A 251 24.35 43.60 6.03
C ARG A 251 25.66 44.31 5.72
N GLU A 252 26.79 43.68 6.01
CA GLU A 252 28.13 44.18 5.73
C GLU A 252 28.39 44.39 4.23
N VAL A 253 27.93 43.45 3.38
CA VAL A 253 28.08 43.58 1.93
C VAL A 253 27.15 44.65 1.39
N LEU A 254 25.92 44.70 1.89
CA LEU A 254 24.90 45.65 1.44
C LEU A 254 25.29 47.10 1.78
N SER A 255 25.83 47.35 2.98
CA SER A 255 26.19 48.70 3.46
C SER A 255 27.30 49.37 2.64
N ARG A 256 28.03 48.61 1.80
CA ARG A 256 29.02 49.15 0.85
C ARG A 256 28.39 50.04 -0.23
N LYS A 257 27.08 49.96 -0.45
CA LYS A 257 26.35 50.80 -1.40
C LYS A 257 25.41 51.74 -0.65
N ALA A 258 25.49 53.03 -0.95
CA ALA A 258 24.67 54.07 -0.30
C ALA A 258 23.16 53.79 -0.38
N VAL A 259 22.69 53.16 -1.47
CA VAL A 259 21.28 52.79 -1.67
C VAL A 259 20.72 51.83 -0.61
N HIS A 260 21.58 51.09 0.10
CA HIS A 260 21.17 50.16 1.16
C HIS A 260 21.37 50.72 2.58
N GLN A 261 21.77 51.98 2.74
CA GLN A 261 21.92 52.59 4.07
C GLN A 261 20.58 52.96 4.72
N LYS A 262 19.51 53.05 3.94
CA LYS A 262 18.16 53.32 4.44
C LYS A 262 17.42 52.00 4.67
N GLU A 263 16.81 51.85 5.84
CA GLU A 263 15.95 50.69 6.10
C GLU A 263 14.73 50.67 5.19
N GLY A 264 14.41 49.49 4.66
CA GLY A 264 13.29 49.28 3.76
C GLY A 264 13.03 47.81 3.50
N ARG A 265 11.89 47.49 2.87
CA ARG A 265 11.60 46.13 2.40
C ARG A 265 12.37 45.87 1.13
N CYS A 266 13.19 44.81 1.09
CA CYS A 266 14.01 44.45 -0.07
C CYS A 266 13.14 44.33 -1.33
N THR A 267 11.95 43.74 -1.21
CA THR A 267 11.01 43.55 -2.32
C THR A 267 10.33 44.83 -2.80
N GLY A 268 10.50 45.95 -2.10
CA GLY A 268 10.02 47.27 -2.52
C GLY A 268 10.88 47.86 -3.64
N CYS A 269 12.17 47.56 -3.65
CA CYS A 269 13.11 47.99 -4.69
C CYS A 269 13.49 46.85 -5.63
N HIS A 270 13.54 45.60 -5.14
CA HIS A 270 13.91 44.45 -5.95
C HIS A 270 12.71 43.55 -6.27
N LYS A 271 12.37 43.47 -7.56
CA LYS A 271 11.25 42.64 -8.02
C LYS A 271 11.59 41.15 -7.97
N ALA A 272 10.94 40.42 -7.06
CA ALA A 272 11.15 38.98 -6.86
C ALA A 272 11.12 38.16 -8.15
N HIS A 273 11.92 37.10 -8.20
CA HIS A 273 12.12 36.16 -9.34
C HIS A 273 12.75 36.75 -10.61
N ILE A 274 12.90 38.07 -10.71
CA ILE A 274 13.45 38.73 -11.89
C ILE A 274 14.81 39.35 -11.57
N TRP A 275 14.96 39.99 -10.40
CA TRP A 275 16.22 40.56 -9.84
C TRP A 275 17.25 40.97 -10.91
N ILE A 276 16.78 41.80 -11.84
CA ILE A 276 17.60 42.72 -12.61
C ILE A 276 17.32 44.04 -11.92
N GLY A 277 18.34 44.74 -11.42
CA GLY A 277 18.14 46.05 -10.80
C GLY A 277 17.32 46.93 -11.75
N SER A 278 16.19 47.43 -11.29
CA SER A 278 15.41 48.46 -12.00
C SER A 278 16.12 49.79 -11.91
#